data_AF-A0A7X5UW70-F1
#
_entry.id   AF-A0A7X5UW70-F1
#
_cell.length_a   1.000
_cell.length_b   1.000
_cell.length_c   1.000
_cell.angle_alpha   90.00
_cell.angle_beta   90.00
_cell.angle_gamma   90.00
#
_symmetry.space_group_name_H-M   'P 1'
#
loop_
_entity.id
_entity.type
_entity.pdbx_description
1 polymer ?
#
loop_
_entity_poly.entity_id
_entity_poly.type
_entity_poly.pdbx_seq_one_letter_code
_entity_poly.pdbx_strand_id
1 'polypeptide(L)'
;MSGLIRTYRREIGSPWRLLNTAEQALLVLVHLRKGEPFAEVGAGFGVSTTTCWRYVNETVELLTARAPKLRAALREAKRAGHAYVVIDGTLIPIDRVAADRPFYSGKHRKHGVNVQVIASPDGAIL
;
A
#
# COMPACT_ATOMS: atom_id res chain seq x y z
N MET A 1 2.10 -13.43 -4.15
CA MET A 1 0.84 -12.70 -3.85
C MET A 1 -0.41 -13.57 -4.00
N SER A 2 -0.60 -14.30 -5.12
CA SER A 2 -1.82 -15.10 -5.36
C SER A 2 -2.12 -16.18 -4.29
N GLY A 3 -1.10 -16.82 -3.72
CA GLY A 3 -1.29 -17.75 -2.60
C GLY A 3 -1.85 -17.10 -1.34
N LEU A 4 -1.45 -15.85 -1.04
CA LEU A 4 -1.97 -15.08 0.08
C LEU A 4 -3.45 -14.73 -0.11
N ILE A 5 -3.81 -14.28 -1.32
CA ILE A 5 -5.20 -14.00 -1.71
C ILE A 5 -6.05 -15.28 -1.62
N ARG A 6 -5.52 -16.43 -2.06
CA ARG A 6 -6.23 -17.71 -2.00
C ARG A 6 -6.56 -18.12 -0.56
N THR A 7 -5.60 -17.99 0.35
CA THR A 7 -5.81 -18.31 1.77
C THR A 7 -6.85 -17.37 2.37
N TYR A 8 -6.68 -16.06 2.20
CA TYR A 8 -7.63 -15.07 2.70
C TYR A 8 -9.06 -15.31 2.21
N ARG A 9 -9.26 -15.51 0.89
CA ARG A 9 -10.59 -15.77 0.32
C ARG A 9 -11.27 -17.01 0.91
N ARG A 10 -10.51 -18.04 1.29
CA ARG A 10 -11.05 -19.22 1.98
C ARG A 10 -11.48 -18.89 3.41
N GLU A 11 -10.66 -18.14 4.14
CA GLU A 11 -10.95 -17.72 5.52
C GLU A 11 -12.24 -16.89 5.62
N ILE A 12 -12.47 -15.98 4.67
CA ILE A 12 -13.67 -15.12 4.66
C ILE A 12 -14.87 -15.73 3.90
N GLY A 13 -14.79 -17.01 3.50
CA GLY A 13 -15.89 -17.68 2.80
C GLY A 13 -16.23 -17.13 1.41
N SER A 14 -15.27 -16.53 0.69
CA SER A 14 -15.46 -16.01 -0.67
C SER A 14 -14.53 -16.63 -1.74
N PRO A 15 -14.45 -17.98 -1.83
CA PRO A 15 -13.57 -18.65 -2.79
C PRO A 15 -13.96 -18.39 -4.26
N TRP A 16 -15.25 -18.17 -4.53
CA TRP A 16 -15.81 -17.99 -5.87
C TRP A 16 -15.99 -16.50 -6.16
N ARG A 17 -15.09 -15.93 -6.97
CA ARG A 17 -15.18 -14.55 -7.45
C ARG A 17 -14.87 -14.51 -8.94
N LEU A 18 -15.29 -13.44 -9.62
CA LEU A 18 -15.16 -13.30 -11.08
C LEU A 18 -13.71 -13.48 -11.56
N LEU A 19 -12.76 -12.84 -10.87
CA LEU A 19 -11.33 -13.01 -11.14
C LEU A 19 -10.76 -14.11 -10.24
N ASN A 20 -9.95 -14.99 -10.82
CA ASN A 20 -9.14 -15.92 -10.07
C ASN A 20 -8.03 -15.19 -9.28
N THR A 21 -7.31 -15.91 -8.41
CA THR A 21 -6.33 -15.29 -7.51
C THR A 21 -5.07 -14.76 -8.22
N ALA A 22 -4.77 -15.25 -9.43
CA ALA A 22 -3.68 -14.73 -10.25
C ALA A 22 -4.11 -13.44 -10.97
N GLU A 23 -5.32 -13.41 -11.51
CA GLU A 23 -5.91 -12.22 -12.14
C GLU A 23 -6.11 -11.08 -11.14
N GLN A 24 -6.65 -11.38 -9.93
CA GLN A 24 -6.73 -10.38 -8.85
C GLN A 24 -5.33 -9.84 -8.54
N ALA A 25 -4.32 -10.70 -8.48
CA ALA A 25 -2.96 -10.27 -8.20
C ALA A 25 -2.40 -9.36 -9.30
N LEU A 26 -2.63 -9.70 -10.56
CA LEU A 26 -2.19 -8.88 -11.69
C LEU A 26 -2.90 -7.52 -11.70
N LEU A 27 -4.22 -7.49 -11.48
CA LEU A 27 -4.99 -6.25 -11.34
C LEU A 27 -4.39 -5.32 -10.29
N VAL A 28 -4.06 -5.86 -9.12
CA VAL A 28 -3.45 -5.09 -8.03
C VAL A 28 -2.07 -4.58 -8.42
N LEU A 29 -1.23 -5.41 -9.05
CA LEU A 29 0.10 -4.99 -9.51
C LEU A 29 0.03 -3.88 -10.55
N VAL A 30 -0.93 -3.94 -11.48
CA VAL A 30 -1.16 -2.87 -12.46
C VAL A 30 -1.52 -1.57 -11.76
N HIS A 31 -2.48 -1.61 -10.83
CA HIS A 31 -2.87 -0.42 -10.07
C HIS A 31 -1.71 0.15 -9.25
N LEU A 32 -0.97 -0.68 -8.50
CA LEU A 32 0.17 -0.24 -7.69
C LEU A 32 1.33 0.30 -8.54
N ARG A 33 1.53 -0.24 -9.75
CA ARG A 33 2.63 0.18 -10.63
C ARG A 33 2.32 1.49 -11.36
N LYS A 34 1.07 1.69 -11.77
CA LYS A 34 0.69 2.80 -12.65
C LYS A 34 -0.13 3.91 -11.98
N GLY A 35 -0.84 3.61 -10.90
CA GLY A 35 -1.73 4.56 -10.25
C GLY A 35 -2.98 4.93 -11.08
N GLU A 36 -3.35 4.12 -12.08
CA GLU A 36 -4.53 4.35 -12.91
C GLU A 36 -5.83 4.33 -12.06
N PRO A 37 -6.84 5.15 -12.40
CA PRO A 37 -8.13 5.14 -11.72
C PRO A 37 -8.78 3.75 -11.71
N PHE A 38 -9.49 3.40 -10.64
CA PHE A 38 -10.14 2.09 -10.52
C PHE A 38 -11.13 1.78 -11.65
N ALA A 39 -11.72 2.80 -12.28
CA ALA A 39 -12.61 2.62 -13.43
C ALA A 39 -11.85 2.10 -14.65
N GLU A 40 -10.67 2.63 -14.93
CA GLU A 40 -9.83 2.22 -16.06
C GLU A 40 -9.23 0.84 -15.84
N VAL A 41 -8.66 0.61 -14.65
CA VAL A 41 -8.15 -0.71 -14.26
C VAL A 41 -9.29 -1.75 -14.26
N GLY A 42 -10.45 -1.41 -13.70
CA GLY A 42 -11.60 -2.31 -13.67
C GLY A 42 -12.08 -2.71 -15.07
N ALA A 43 -12.19 -1.74 -15.98
CA ALA A 43 -12.55 -1.98 -17.38
C ALA A 43 -11.58 -2.94 -18.07
N GLY A 44 -10.26 -2.77 -17.86
CA GLY A 44 -9.23 -3.64 -18.44
C GLY A 44 -9.29 -5.11 -17.99
N PHE A 45 -9.90 -5.37 -16.83
CA PHE A 45 -10.08 -6.72 -16.28
C PHE A 45 -11.54 -7.20 -16.32
N GLY A 46 -12.45 -6.45 -16.95
CA GLY A 46 -13.87 -6.83 -17.06
C GLY A 46 -14.60 -6.85 -15.71
N VAL A 47 -14.19 -6.03 -14.74
CA VAL A 47 -14.82 -5.92 -13.42
C VAL A 47 -15.35 -4.51 -13.16
N SER A 48 -16.38 -4.38 -12.31
CA SER A 48 -16.86 -3.07 -11.88
C SER A 48 -15.81 -2.30 -11.08
N THR A 49 -15.88 -0.97 -11.09
CA THR A 49 -15.04 -0.08 -10.27
C THR A 49 -15.02 -0.50 -8.80
N THR A 50 -16.19 -0.85 -8.23
CA THR A 50 -16.32 -1.32 -6.84
C THR A 50 -15.59 -2.65 -6.61
N THR A 51 -15.62 -3.55 -7.59
CA THR A 51 -14.91 -4.83 -7.49
C THR A 51 -13.39 -4.62 -7.59
N CYS A 52 -12.94 -3.74 -8.50
CA CYS A 52 -11.54 -3.33 -8.58
C CYS A 52 -11.06 -2.72 -7.26
N TRP A 53 -11.81 -1.76 -6.72
CA TRP A 53 -11.52 -1.14 -5.42
C TRP A 53 -11.42 -2.19 -4.30
N ARG A 54 -12.37 -3.13 -4.21
CA ARG A 54 -12.35 -4.21 -3.21
C ARG A 54 -11.10 -5.07 -3.34
N TYR A 55 -10.76 -5.50 -4.55
CA TYR A 55 -9.60 -6.34 -4.82
C TYR A 55 -8.28 -5.65 -4.49
N VAL A 56 -8.16 -4.36 -4.79
CA VAL A 56 -6.98 -3.57 -4.42
C VAL A 56 -6.87 -3.46 -2.91
N ASN A 57 -7.91 -3.01 -2.21
CA ASN A 57 -7.84 -2.80 -0.76
C ASN A 57 -7.55 -4.10 0.00
N GLU A 58 -8.27 -5.18 -0.28
CA GLU A 58 -8.01 -6.48 0.36
C GLU A 58 -6.56 -6.93 0.16
N THR A 59 -6.03 -6.80 -1.06
CA THR A 59 -4.67 -7.27 -1.34
C THR A 59 -3.63 -6.38 -0.67
N VAL A 60 -3.84 -5.06 -0.65
CA VAL A 60 -2.97 -4.10 0.04
C VAL A 60 -2.98 -4.35 1.55
N GLU A 61 -4.14 -4.64 2.15
CA GLU A 61 -4.25 -5.01 3.57
C GLU A 61 -3.46 -6.28 3.87
N LEU A 62 -3.60 -7.31 3.03
CA LEU A 62 -2.85 -8.56 3.18
C LEU A 62 -1.34 -8.38 3.07
N LEU A 63 -0.87 -7.51 2.17
CA LEU A 63 0.54 -7.15 2.06
C LEU A 63 1.01 -6.35 3.29
N THR A 64 0.19 -5.40 3.74
CA THR A 64 0.47 -4.54 4.91
C THR A 64 0.58 -5.35 6.20
N ALA A 65 -0.21 -6.42 6.33
CA ALA A 65 -0.12 -7.34 7.47
C ALA A 65 1.22 -8.09 7.52
N ARG A 66 1.91 -8.24 6.38
CA ARG A 66 3.23 -8.87 6.27
C ARG A 66 4.41 -7.90 6.29
N ALA A 67 4.16 -6.61 6.07
CA ALA A 67 5.20 -5.59 6.10
C ALA A 67 5.79 -5.46 7.52
N PRO A 68 7.12 -5.30 7.65
CA PRO A 68 7.74 -5.05 8.94
C PRO A 68 7.16 -3.76 9.53
N LYS A 69 6.81 -3.80 10.82
CA LYS A 69 6.49 -2.58 11.55
C LYS A 69 7.79 -1.81 11.81
N LEU A 70 7.69 -0.49 11.90
CA LEU A 70 8.82 0.42 12.17
C LEU A 70 9.80 -0.11 13.24
N ARG A 71 9.29 -0.54 14.39
CA ARG A 71 10.14 -1.05 15.48
C ARG A 71 10.90 -2.33 15.11
N ALA A 72 10.30 -3.21 14.31
CA ALA A 72 10.95 -4.43 13.85
C ALA A 72 12.04 -4.09 12.81
N ALA A 73 11.72 -3.21 11.86
CA ALA A 73 12.68 -2.70 10.86
C ALA A 73 13.91 -2.05 11.52
N LEU A 74 13.69 -1.16 12.50
CA LEU A 74 14.79 -0.51 13.24
C LEU A 74 15.64 -1.51 14.06
N ARG A 75 15.01 -2.55 14.64
CA ARG A 75 15.75 -3.60 15.35
C ARG A 75 16.57 -4.46 14.40
N GLU A 76 16.07 -4.73 13.20
CA GLU A 76 16.84 -5.43 12.16
C GLU A 76 18.02 -4.57 11.70
N ALA A 77 17.80 -3.29 11.41
CA ALA A 77 18.86 -2.38 11.00
C ALA A 77 19.97 -2.26 12.05
N LYS A 78 19.60 -2.23 13.34
CA LYS A 78 20.57 -2.27 14.44
C LYS A 78 21.35 -3.59 14.49
N ARG A 79 20.67 -4.73 14.30
CA ARG A 79 21.32 -6.06 14.27
C ARG A 79 22.25 -6.21 13.07
N ALA A 80 21.92 -5.60 11.94
CA ALA A 80 22.75 -5.53 10.74
C ALA A 80 23.96 -4.57 10.89
N GLY A 81 24.08 -3.87 12.02
CA GLY A 81 25.22 -2.99 12.31
C GLY A 81 25.15 -1.62 11.63
N HIS A 82 23.99 -1.20 11.11
CA HIS A 82 23.85 0.13 10.54
C HIS A 82 23.97 1.20 11.64
N ALA A 83 24.95 2.11 11.49
CA ALA A 83 25.19 3.20 12.44
C ALA A 83 24.06 4.25 12.42
N TYR A 84 23.34 4.38 11.31
CA TYR A 84 22.19 5.24 11.12
C TYR A 84 21.24 4.67 10.08
N VAL A 85 20.03 5.23 10.00
CA VAL A 85 19.07 4.99 8.92
C VAL A 85 18.70 6.32 8.30
N VAL A 86 18.40 6.32 7.00
CA VAL A 86 17.91 7.50 6.28
C VAL A 86 16.39 7.50 6.37
N ILE A 87 15.82 8.64 6.76
CA ILE A 87 14.37 8.85 6.72
C ILE A 87 14.12 9.90 5.64
N ASP A 88 13.36 9.51 4.62
CA ASP A 88 12.85 10.44 3.62
C ASP A 88 11.33 10.50 3.70
N GLY A 89 10.74 11.62 3.28
CA GLY A 89 9.31 11.84 3.40
C GLY A 89 8.78 12.74 2.29
N THR A 90 7.72 12.28 1.64
CA THR A 90 6.98 13.05 0.64
C THR A 90 5.60 13.42 1.18
N LEU A 91 5.25 14.70 1.11
CA LEU A 91 3.90 15.16 1.40
C LEU A 91 3.00 14.91 0.19
N ILE A 92 2.08 13.96 0.32
CA ILE A 92 1.03 13.73 -0.65
C ILE A 92 -0.10 14.73 -0.39
N PRO A 93 -0.40 15.64 -1.33
CA PRO A 93 -1.49 16.60 -1.16
C PRO A 93 -2.82 15.89 -0.98
N ILE A 94 -3.65 16.39 -0.06
CA ILE A 94 -5.04 15.95 0.09
C ILE A 94 -5.94 17.17 0.14
N ASP A 95 -7.22 16.96 -0.19
CA ASP A 95 -8.25 17.96 0.04
C ASP A 95 -8.39 18.27 1.53
N ARG A 96 -8.87 19.47 1.82
CA ARG A 96 -9.14 19.90 3.18
C ARG A 96 -10.27 19.05 3.78
N VAL A 97 -9.97 18.29 4.82
CA VAL A 97 -10.96 17.54 5.59
C VAL A 97 -11.37 18.34 6.83
N ALA A 98 -12.61 18.14 7.32
CA ALA A 98 -13.15 18.91 8.45
C ALA A 98 -12.29 18.83 9.73
N ALA A 99 -11.57 17.72 9.92
CA ALA A 99 -10.51 17.58 10.91
C ALA A 99 -9.22 18.28 10.42
N ASP A 100 -9.24 19.61 10.37
CA ASP A 100 -8.34 20.43 9.55
C ASP A 100 -6.87 20.44 10.03
N ARG A 101 -6.65 20.58 11.34
CA ARG A 101 -5.32 20.80 11.93
C ARG A 101 -4.32 19.66 11.74
N PRO A 102 -4.68 18.37 11.91
CA PRO A 102 -3.74 17.25 11.79
C PRO A 102 -3.07 17.10 10.42
N PHE A 103 -3.67 17.67 9.36
CA PHE A 103 -3.21 17.46 7.98
C PHE A 103 -2.62 18.70 7.33
N TYR A 104 -2.56 19.85 8.02
CA TYR A 104 -1.92 21.04 7.46
C TYR A 104 -0.40 20.98 7.62
N SER A 105 0.32 20.99 6.50
CA SER A 105 1.78 21.09 6.52
C SER A 105 2.22 22.55 6.50
N GLY A 106 2.80 23.03 7.59
CA GLY A 106 3.39 24.38 7.65
C GLY A 106 4.52 24.59 6.63
N LYS A 107 5.39 23.58 6.46
CA LYS A 107 6.51 23.60 5.49
C LYS A 107 6.03 23.82 4.06
N HIS A 108 4.99 23.10 3.66
CA HIS A 108 4.49 23.14 2.28
C HIS A 108 3.30 24.09 2.09
N ARG A 109 2.80 24.70 3.16
CA ARG A 109 1.61 25.57 3.21
C ARG A 109 0.37 24.96 2.55
N LYS A 110 0.21 23.63 2.62
CA LYS A 110 -0.90 22.87 2.03
C LYS A 110 -1.33 21.71 2.92
N HIS A 111 -2.56 21.24 2.73
CA HIS A 111 -3.02 20.01 3.34
C HIS A 111 -2.40 18.79 2.66
N GLY A 112 -2.02 17.81 3.45
CA GLY A 112 -1.36 16.61 2.94
C GLY A 112 -1.13 15.56 4.02
N VAL A 113 -0.88 14.34 3.57
CA VAL A 113 -0.40 13.24 4.40
C VAL A 113 1.08 13.05 4.11
N ASN A 114 1.90 12.96 5.16
CA ASN A 114 3.33 12.68 5.00
C ASN A 114 3.52 11.16 4.88
N VAL A 115 4.02 10.71 3.74
CA VAL A 115 4.45 9.32 3.54
C VAL A 115 5.95 9.28 3.71
N GLN A 116 6.42 8.51 4.69
CA GLN A 116 7.83 8.39 5.02
C GLN A 116 8.36 6.99 4.67
N VAL A 117 9.58 6.96 4.14
CA VAL A 117 10.34 5.75 3.85
C VAL A 117 11.58 5.77 4.73
N ILE A 118 11.94 4.59 5.25
CA ILE A 118 13.18 4.40 5.98
C ILE A 118 14.06 3.50 5.12
N ALA A 119 15.32 3.90 4.97
CA ALA A 119 16.30 3.15 4.22
C ALA A 119 17.59 2.97 5.02
N SER A 120 18.29 1.87 4.78
CA SER A 120 19.64 1.66 5.24
C SER A 120 20.62 2.57 4.46
N PRO A 121 21.84 2.81 4.98
CA PRO A 121 22.85 3.63 4.30
C PRO A 121 23.26 3.13 2.90
N ASP A 122 23.14 1.82 2.66
CA ASP A 122 23.38 1.14 1.39
C ASP A 122 22.15 1.16 0.45
N GLY A 123 21.04 1.78 0.86
CA GLY A 123 19.89 2.06 0.01
C GLY A 123 18.76 1.01 0.05
N ALA A 124 18.82 0.02 0.94
CA ALA A 124 17.73 -0.94 1.12
C ALA A 124 16.59 -0.31 1.92
N ILE A 125 15.35 -0.49 1.49
CA ILE A 125 14.16 -0.05 2.24
C ILE A 125 13.94 -0.98 3.44
N LEU A 126 13.71 -0.38 4.61
CA LEU A 126 13.57 -1.05 5.91
C LEU A 126 12.10 -1.21 6.34
#